data_AF-A0A212K8W9-F1
#
_entry.id   AF-A0A212K8W9-F1
#
_cell.length_a   1.000
_cell.length_b   1.000
_cell.length_c   1.000
_cell.angle_alpha   90.00
_cell.angle_beta   90.00
_cell.angle_gamma   90.00
#
_symmetry.space_group_name_H-M   'P 1'
#
loop_
_entity.id
_entity.type
_entity.pdbx_description
1 polymer ?
#
loop_
_entity_poly.entity_id
_entity_poly.type
_entity_poly.pdbx_seq_one_letter_code
_entity_poly.pdbx_strand_id
1 'polypeptide(L)' 'MEMFRNRLAGGVPGIVERRTFLGEQLDYQVRVGEQSVRVQKGRYARGPQEGETCHLHFLKPLWFPVDAAS' A
#
# COMPACT_ATOMS: atom_id res chain seq x y z
N MET A 1 13.99 7.04 -7.06
CA MET A 1 12.74 6.30 -6.77
C MET A 1 12.20 6.87 -5.48
N GLU A 2 11.22 7.77 -5.57
CA GLU A 2 10.81 8.66 -4.49
C GLU A 2 9.28 8.68 -4.46
N MET A 3 8.70 8.12 -3.39
CA MET A 3 7.29 7.72 -3.35
C MET A 3 6.38 8.71 -2.62
N PHE A 4 6.87 9.91 -2.29
CA PHE A 4 6.06 10.94 -1.65
C PHE A 4 6.44 12.32 -2.17
N ARG A 5 5.71 12.80 -3.18
CA ARG A 5 5.60 14.24 -3.46
C ARG A 5 4.16 14.68 -3.26
N ASN A 6 4.04 15.78 -2.52
CA ASN A 6 2.81 16.50 -2.27
C ASN A 6 2.38 17.24 -3.55
N ARG A 7 1.50 16.62 -4.34
CA ARG A 7 0.67 17.31 -5.33
C ARG A 7 -0.73 16.70 -5.22
N LEU A 8 -1.68 17.50 -4.74
CA LEU A 8 -3.07 17.14 -4.50
C LEU A 8 -3.76 16.70 -5.81
N ALA A 9 -3.81 15.39 -6.09
CA ALA A 9 -4.86 14.66 -6.82
C ALA A 9 -4.38 13.23 -7.18
N GLY A 10 -5.10 12.18 -6.75
CA GLY A 10 -5.16 10.93 -7.53
C GLY A 10 -4.63 9.63 -6.91
N GLY A 11 -4.52 9.51 -5.59
CA GLY A 11 -4.31 8.22 -4.92
C GLY A 11 -5.61 7.62 -4.38
N VAL A 12 -5.71 6.29 -4.34
CA VAL A 12 -6.88 5.62 -3.75
C VAL A 12 -6.81 5.72 -2.22
N PRO A 13 -7.79 6.33 -1.54
CA PRO A 13 -7.74 6.51 -0.10
C PRO A 13 -7.85 5.16 0.63
N GLY A 14 -7.15 5.05 1.76
CA GLY A 14 -7.21 3.88 2.61
C GLY A 14 -6.76 4.15 4.04
N ILE A 15 -6.98 3.18 4.92
CA ILE A 15 -6.57 3.23 6.33
C ILE A 15 -5.60 2.08 6.57
N VAL A 16 -4.47 2.35 7.24
CA VAL A 16 -3.53 1.30 7.63
C VAL A 16 -4.13 0.50 8.78
N GLU A 17 -4.46 -0.76 8.55
CA GLU A 17 -5.00 -1.64 9.59
C GLU A 17 -3.92 -2.36 10.37
N ARG A 18 -2.82 -2.70 9.70
CA ARG A 18 -1.70 -3.43 10.32
C ARG A 18 -0.37 -3.09 9.67
N ARG A 19 0.69 -3.07 10.47
CA ARG A 19 2.10 -2.96 10.07
C ARG A 19 2.87 -4.12 10.66
N THR A 20 3.45 -4.94 9.78
CA THR A 20 4.17 -6.14 10.18
C THR A 20 5.60 -6.11 9.64
N PHE A 21 6.56 -6.30 10.54
CA PHE A 21 7.96 -6.38 10.18
C PHE A 21 8.31 -7.79 9.73
N LEU A 22 8.82 -7.93 8.51
CA LEU A 22 9.22 -9.19 7.87
C LEU A 22 10.73 -9.15 7.58
N GLY A 23 11.55 -8.96 8.62
CA GLY A 23 13.02 -8.96 8.54
C GLY A 23 13.62 -7.73 7.85
N GLU A 24 13.56 -7.67 6.53
CA GLU A 24 14.04 -6.53 5.74
C GLU A 24 12.91 -5.70 5.13
N GLN A 25 11.69 -6.23 5.16
CA GLN A 25 10.51 -5.57 4.63
C GLN A 25 9.56 -5.18 5.75
N LEU A 26 8.86 -4.07 5.53
CA LEU A 26 7.70 -3.68 6.29
C LEU A 26 6.47 -3.90 5.40
N ASP A 27 5.59 -4.77 5.86
CA ASP A 27 4.34 -5.11 5.19
C ASP A 27 3.20 -4.34 5.84
N TYR A 28 2.44 -3.63 5.01
CA TYR A 28 1.27 -2.87 5.41
C TYR A 28 0.03 -3.59 4.89
N GLN A 29 -0.95 -3.78 5.76
CA GLN A 29 -2.31 -4.10 5.36
C GLN A 29 -3.12 -2.80 5.39
N VAL A 30 -3.62 -2.39 4.22
CA VAL A 30 -4.37 -1.16 4.04
C VAL A 30 -5.79 -1.51 3.61
N ARG A 31 -6.79 -1.04 4.35
CA ARG A 31 -8.19 -1.13 3.93
C ARG A 31 -8.50 -0.02 2.94
N VAL A 32 -9.07 -0.41 1.80
CA VAL A 32 -9.47 0.45 0.69
C VAL A 32 -10.90 0.10 0.34
N GLY A 33 -11.86 0.96 0.75
CA GLY A 33 -13.27 0.59 0.71
C GLY A 33 -13.52 -0.68 1.52
N GLU A 34 -14.03 -1.71 0.86
CA GLU A 34 -14.28 -3.05 1.44
C GLU A 34 -13.13 -4.04 1.21
N GLN A 35 -12.08 -3.64 0.47
CA GLN A 35 -10.99 -4.52 0.09
C GLN A 35 -9.75 -4.29 0.97
N SER A 36 -8.96 -5.34 1.19
CA SER A 36 -7.65 -5.24 1.82
C SER A 36 -6.55 -5.29 0.76
N VAL A 37 -5.66 -4.31 0.78
CA VAL A 37 -4.50 -4.20 -0.11
C VAL A 37 -3.22 -4.36 0.72
N ARG A 38 -2.30 -5.20 0.26
CA ARG A 38 -0.97 -5.31 0.86
C ARG A 38 0.02 -4.39 0.16
N VAL A 39 0.78 -3.63 0.95
CA VAL A 39 1.85 -2.78 0.45
C VAL A 39 3.14 -3.16 1.15
N GLN A 40 4.14 -3.56 0.38
CA GLN A 40 5.45 -3.89 0.90
C GLN A 40 6.44 -2.77 0.61
N LYS A 41 7.19 -2.38 1.64
CA LYS A 41 8.29 -1.42 1.52
C LYS A 41 9.52 -1.96 2.24
N GLY A 42 10.71 -1.43 1.93
CA GLY A 42 11.90 -1.71 2.72
C GLY A 42 11.73 -1.21 4.17
N ARG A 43 12.35 -1.88 5.13
CA ARG A 43 12.18 -1.60 6.57
C ARG A 43 12.49 -0.17 7.01
N TYR A 44 13.36 0.53 6.28
CA TYR A 44 13.73 1.92 6.56
C TYR A 44 12.86 2.94 5.83
N ALA A 45 11.91 2.48 5.00
CA ALA A 45 11.01 3.37 4.32
C ALA A 45 10.05 4.01 5.32
N ARG A 46 10.04 5.35 5.35
CA ARG A 46 9.03 6.10 6.09
C ARG A 46 7.64 5.79 5.53
N GLY A 47 6.65 5.76 6.41
CA GLY A 47 5.27 5.48 6.05
C GLY A 47 4.31 5.76 7.19
N PRO A 48 3.00 5.72 6.89
CA PRO A 48 1.93 5.91 7.86
C PRO A 48 1.98 4.88 8.99
N GLN A 49 1.42 5.21 10.15
CA GLN A 49 1.24 4.32 11.29
C GLN A 49 -0.08 3.54 11.18
N GLU A 50 -0.26 2.52 12.00
CA GLU A 50 -1.57 1.85 12.13
C GLU A 50 -2.64 2.86 12.58
N GLY A 51 -3.83 2.77 12.00
CA GLY A 51 -4.94 3.71 12.20
C GLY A 51 -4.86 4.99 11.35
N GLU A 52 -3.70 5.31 10.76
CA GLU A 52 -3.57 6.53 9.95
C GLU A 52 -4.17 6.37 8.55
N THR A 53 -4.72 7.48 8.04
CA THR A 53 -5.16 7.59 6.65
C THR A 53 -3.95 7.68 5.71
N CYS A 54 -4.03 6.99 4.58
CA CYS A 54 -3.04 7.07 3.52
C CYS A 54 -3.71 7.05 2.13
N HIS A 55 -2.90 7.28 1.10
CA HIS A 55 -3.34 7.22 -0.29
C HIS A 55 -2.42 6.27 -1.06
N LEU A 56 -3.00 5.31 -1.76
CA LEU A 56 -2.30 4.35 -2.59
C LEU A 56 -2.14 4.88 -4.01
N HIS A 57 -0.90 4.92 -4.49
CA HIS A 57 -0.57 5.35 -5.85
C HIS A 57 0.00 4.15 -6.62
N PHE A 58 -0.76 3.64 -7.59
CA PHE A 58 -0.34 2.54 -8.46
C PHE A 58 0.38 3.10 -9.68
N LEU A 59 1.72 3.00 -9.71
CA LEU A 59 2.52 3.59 -10.79
C LEU A 59 2.42 2.80 -12.11
N LYS A 60 2.44 1.47 -12.03
CA LYS A 60 2.40 0.54 -13.17
C LYS A 60 1.68 -0.76 -12.74
N PRO A 61 0.34 -0.75 -12.64
CA PRO A 61 -0.38 -1.94 -12.19
C PRO A 61 -0.23 -3.07 -13.21
N LEU A 62 0.08 -4.27 -12.72
CA LEU A 62 -0.02 -5.50 -13.48
C LEU A 62 -1.33 -6.17 -13.10
N TRP A 63 -2.22 -6.32 -14.07
CA TRP A 63 -3.51 -6.97 -13.88
C TRP A 63 -3.41 -8.41 -14.33
N PHE A 64 -3.90 -9.31 -13.48
CA PHE A 64 -3.95 -10.74 -13.77
C PHE A 64 -5.43 -11.13 -13.94
N PRO A 65 -5.77 -12.01 -14.90
CA PRO A 65 -7.10 -12.57 -14.97
C PRO A 65 -7.43 -13.29 -13.67
N VAL A 66 -8.69 -13.16 -13.22
CA VAL A 66 -9.16 -13.81 -11.98
C VAL A 66 -9.04 -15.34 -12.10
N ASP A 67 -9.18 -15.88 -13.31
CA ASP A 67 -9.16 -17.32 -13.59
C ASP A 67 -7.77 -17.89 -13.93
N ALA A 68 -6.70 -17.06 -13.88
CA ALA A 68 -5.35 -17.48 -14.29
C ALA A 68 -4.66 -18.46 -13.32
N ALA A 69 -5.30 -18.78 -12.20
CA ALA A 69 -4.91 -19.82 -11.26
C ALA A 69 -5.93 -20.98 -11.32
N SER A 70 -6.03 -21.62 -12.49
CA SER A 70 -6.73 -22.89 -12.69
C SER A 70 -5.73 -23.97 -13.06
#